data_AF-A0A2J8IHL9-F1
#
_entry.id   AF-A0A2J8IHL9-F1
#
_cell.length_a   1.000
_cell.length_b   1.000
_cell.length_c   1.000
_cell.angle_alpha   90.00
_cell.angle_beta   90.00
_cell.angle_gamma   90.00
#
_symmetry.space_group_name_H-M   'P 1'
#
loop_
_entity.id
_entity.type
_entity.pdbx_description
1 polymer ?
#
loop_
_entity_poly.entity_id
_entity_poly.type
_entity_poly.pdbx_seq_one_letter_code
_entity_poly.pdbx_strand_id
1 'polypeptide(L)'
;MGQRMAGSNSGKAAAGDKTARPADGPIPADRIGRQLEAVILELLAARAATSTICPSEAARAVGGENWRDLMEPARRAAGRLVEAGEVQVTQGGSVVDPTAARGPIRIRKVR
;
A
#
# COMPACT_ATOMS: atom_id res chain seq x y z
N MET A 1 49.10 7.75 13.10
CA MET A 1 48.57 8.57 11.98
C MET A 1 48.10 7.64 10.87
N GLY A 2 46.82 7.72 10.48
CA GLY A 2 46.20 6.97 9.37
C GLY A 2 45.84 5.53 9.76
N GLN A 3 44.62 5.04 9.66
CA GLN A 3 43.60 5.30 8.65
C GLN A 3 42.19 5.21 9.22
N ARG A 4 41.29 6.02 8.65
CA ARG A 4 39.88 6.18 8.98
C ARG A 4 39.02 5.16 8.22
N MET A 5 38.04 4.62 8.94
CA MET A 5 36.60 4.49 8.65
C MET A 5 36.07 4.41 7.20
N ALA A 6 35.02 3.58 7.10
CA ALA A 6 33.83 3.68 6.23
C ALA A 6 33.91 3.08 4.82
N GLY A 7 33.53 1.79 4.75
CA GLY A 7 33.00 1.18 3.53
C GLY A 7 31.47 1.24 3.54
N SER A 8 30.90 2.37 3.15
CA SER A 8 29.48 2.48 2.79
C SER A 8 29.34 2.03 1.33
N ASN A 9 28.73 0.88 1.09
CA ASN A 9 28.39 0.48 -0.28
C ASN A 9 26.89 0.70 -0.54
N SER A 10 26.58 1.93 -0.95
CA SER A 10 25.30 2.27 -1.57
C SER A 10 25.32 1.75 -3.02
N GLY A 11 24.99 0.47 -3.18
CA GLY A 11 24.84 -0.20 -4.46
C GLY A 11 23.49 0.12 -5.11
N LYS A 12 23.48 1.22 -5.84
CA LYS A 12 22.59 1.57 -6.97
C LYS A 12 22.02 0.34 -7.70
N ALA A 13 20.69 0.15 -7.67
CA ALA A 13 19.98 -0.67 -8.63
C ALA A 13 19.22 0.25 -9.61
N ALA A 14 19.71 0.24 -10.84
CA ALA A 14 19.17 0.98 -11.96
C ALA A 14 17.96 0.25 -12.59
N ALA A 15 17.02 1.07 -13.05
CA ALA A 15 16.24 0.97 -14.28
C ALA A 15 16.08 -0.42 -14.96
N GLY A 16 14.82 -0.85 -15.02
CA GLY A 16 14.22 -1.73 -16.03
C GLY A 16 12.72 -1.78 -15.71
N ASP A 17 11.78 -1.40 -16.56
CA ASP A 17 11.71 -1.62 -17.99
C ASP A 17 10.84 -0.53 -18.67
N LYS A 18 11.31 -0.02 -19.81
CA LYS A 18 10.54 0.79 -20.78
C LYS A 18 9.97 -0.17 -21.83
N THR A 19 8.94 -0.93 -21.50
CA THR A 19 8.23 -1.73 -22.50
C THR A 19 6.87 -1.12 -22.82
N ALA A 20 6.76 -0.78 -24.10
CA ALA A 20 5.62 -0.94 -24.99
C ALA A 20 4.21 -0.63 -24.44
N ARG A 21 3.58 0.36 -25.08
CA ARG A 21 2.14 0.60 -25.03
C ARG A 21 1.38 -0.58 -25.65
N PRO A 22 0.38 -1.20 -25.01
CA PRO A 22 -0.55 -2.07 -25.70
C PRO A 22 -1.64 -1.23 -26.40
N ALA A 23 -1.94 -1.62 -27.62
CA ALA A 23 -3.01 -1.12 -28.46
C ALA A 23 -4.38 -1.69 -28.02
N ASP A 24 -5.42 -0.87 -28.19
CA ASP A 24 -6.87 -1.18 -28.24
C ASP A 24 -7.47 -2.13 -27.19
N GLY A 25 -7.83 -1.55 -26.03
CA GLY A 25 -8.67 -2.13 -24.96
C GLY A 25 -8.76 -1.16 -23.77
N PRO A 26 -9.79 -1.23 -22.87
CA PRO A 26 -9.91 -0.28 -21.76
C PRO A 26 -8.68 -0.37 -20.84
N ILE A 27 -7.91 0.72 -20.75
CA ILE A 27 -6.74 0.84 -19.87
C ILE A 27 -7.22 0.73 -18.40
N PRO A 28 -6.67 -0.16 -17.57
CA PRO A 28 -7.10 -0.28 -16.18
C PRO A 28 -6.63 0.94 -15.38
N ALA A 29 -7.58 1.81 -15.00
CA ALA A 29 -7.39 3.24 -14.75
C ALA A 29 -6.48 3.68 -13.59
N ASP A 30 -6.02 2.82 -12.67
CA ASP A 30 -5.07 3.21 -11.63
C ASP A 30 -4.03 2.13 -11.26
N ARG A 31 -2.88 2.10 -11.94
CA ARG A 31 -1.78 1.15 -11.61
C ARG A 31 -1.38 1.19 -10.13
N ILE A 32 -1.26 2.38 -9.55
CA ILE A 32 -0.92 2.57 -8.14
C ILE A 32 -1.99 2.02 -7.20
N GLY A 33 -3.27 2.19 -7.53
CA GLY A 33 -4.36 1.69 -6.72
C GLY A 33 -4.34 0.16 -6.63
N ARG A 34 -4.15 -0.52 -7.77
CA ARG A 34 -3.99 -2.00 -7.78
C ARG A 34 -2.76 -2.47 -7.02
N GLN A 35 -1.66 -1.74 -7.10
CA GLN A 35 -0.47 -2.06 -6.31
C GLN A 35 -0.73 -1.92 -4.80
N LEU A 36 -1.44 -0.87 -4.39
CA LEU A 36 -1.84 -0.67 -3.01
C LEU A 36 -2.77 -1.77 -2.50
N GLU A 37 -3.71 -2.24 -3.32
CA GLU A 37 -4.57 -3.38 -2.98
C GLU A 37 -3.76 -4.64 -2.72
N ALA A 38 -2.86 -5.00 -3.64
CA ALA A 38 -1.99 -6.17 -3.49
C ALA A 38 -1.15 -6.08 -2.21
N VAL A 39 -0.52 -4.92 -1.97
CA VAL A 39 0.29 -4.70 -0.77
C VAL A 39 -0.53 -4.74 0.52
N ILE A 40 -1.78 -4.24 0.53
CA ILE A 40 -2.68 -4.37 1.69
C ILE A 40 -2.90 -5.84 2.01
N LEU A 41 -3.22 -6.66 1.01
CA LEU A 41 -3.46 -8.09 1.19
C LEU A 41 -2.19 -8.83 1.63
N GLU A 42 -1.04 -8.54 1.04
CA GLU A 42 0.26 -9.11 1.42
C GLU A 42 0.63 -8.79 2.87
N LEU A 43 0.48 -7.52 3.29
CA LEU A 43 0.77 -7.11 4.66
C LEU A 43 -0.16 -7.79 5.68
N LEU A 44 -1.43 -7.99 5.32
CA LEU A 44 -2.37 -8.73 6.15
C LEU A 44 -2.05 -10.23 6.15
N ALA A 45 -1.64 -10.80 5.01
CA ALA A 45 -1.25 -12.21 4.87
C ALA A 45 -0.04 -12.54 5.76
N ALA A 46 0.95 -11.64 5.83
CA ALA A 46 2.15 -11.80 6.65
C ALA A 46 1.93 -11.67 8.16
N ARG A 47 0.71 -11.34 8.62
CA ARG A 47 0.37 -11.16 10.05
C ARG A 47 -0.60 -12.23 10.55
N ALA A 48 -0.66 -12.35 11.87
CA ALA A 48 -1.68 -13.19 12.53
C ALA A 48 -3.09 -12.76 12.11
N ALA A 49 -4.03 -13.72 12.04
CA ALA A 49 -5.39 -13.50 11.52
C ALA A 49 -6.18 -12.37 12.21
N THR A 50 -5.87 -12.09 13.48
CA THR A 50 -6.52 -11.03 14.28
C THR A 50 -5.82 -9.68 14.19
N SER A 51 -4.67 -9.61 13.53
CA SER A 51 -3.89 -8.38 13.38
C SER A 51 -4.54 -7.41 12.42
N THR A 52 -4.12 -6.16 12.53
CA THR A 52 -4.56 -5.08 11.65
C THR A 52 -3.37 -4.34 11.06
N ILE A 53 -3.58 -3.62 9.96
CA ILE A 53 -2.66 -2.63 9.41
C ILE A 53 -3.33 -1.25 9.38
N CYS A 54 -2.62 -0.18 9.03
CA CYS A 54 -3.23 1.08 8.63
C CYS A 54 -2.87 1.46 7.17
N PRO A 55 -3.60 2.41 6.54
CA PRO A 55 -3.33 2.79 5.15
C PRO A 55 -1.90 3.29 4.89
N SER A 56 -1.25 3.87 5.90
CA SER A 56 0.12 4.36 5.77
C SER A 56 1.19 3.30 5.71
N GLU A 57 0.90 2.08 6.16
CA GLU A 57 1.82 0.96 5.96
C GLU A 57 1.87 0.57 4.47
N ALA A 58 0.71 0.43 3.83
CA ALA A 58 0.64 0.14 2.40
C ALA A 58 1.21 1.29 1.55
N ALA A 59 0.88 2.54 1.90
CA ALA A 59 1.41 3.71 1.20
C ALA A 59 2.94 3.82 1.30
N ARG A 60 3.54 3.48 2.44
CA ARG A 60 5.01 3.47 2.61
C ARG A 60 5.66 2.38 1.79
N ALA A 61 5.07 1.19 1.76
CA ALA A 61 5.57 0.08 0.96
C ALA A 61 5.53 0.38 -0.55
N VAL A 62 4.53 1.12 -1.04
CA VAL A 62 4.43 1.50 -2.46
C VAL A 62 5.21 2.78 -2.80
N GLY A 63 5.11 3.81 -1.96
CA GLY A 63 5.55 5.18 -2.27
C GLY A 63 6.90 5.58 -1.70
N GLY A 64 7.51 4.78 -0.80
CA GLY A 64 8.76 5.13 -0.14
C GLY A 64 8.66 6.51 0.53
N GLU A 65 9.57 7.43 0.19
CA GLU A 65 9.59 8.81 0.70
C GLU A 65 8.32 9.62 0.33
N ASN A 66 7.69 9.31 -0.79
CA ASN A 66 6.51 10.01 -1.32
C ASN A 66 5.18 9.40 -0.83
N TRP A 67 5.23 8.57 0.22
CA TRP A 67 4.04 7.85 0.72
C TRP A 67 2.89 8.76 1.15
N ARG A 68 3.16 10.01 1.52
CA ARG A 68 2.13 10.96 1.95
C ARG A 68 1.13 11.24 0.85
N ASP A 69 1.58 11.34 -0.40
CA ASP A 69 0.74 11.56 -1.58
C ASP A 69 -0.14 10.34 -1.89
N LEU A 70 0.23 9.17 -1.34
CA LEU A 70 -0.50 7.92 -1.51
C LEU A 70 -1.52 7.64 -0.39
N MET A 71 -1.73 8.57 0.55
CA MET A 71 -2.72 8.37 1.62
C MET A 71 -4.14 8.20 1.11
N GLU A 72 -4.57 9.10 0.23
CA GLU A 72 -5.92 9.07 -0.31
C GLU A 72 -6.08 7.90 -1.32
N PRO A 73 -5.11 7.60 -2.20
CA PRO A 73 -5.07 6.35 -2.95
C PRO A 73 -5.16 5.08 -2.09
N ALA A 74 -4.45 5.02 -0.95
CA ALA A 74 -4.45 3.84 -0.08
C ALA A 74 -5.82 3.64 0.61
N ARG A 75 -6.52 4.73 0.95
CA ARG A 75 -7.90 4.66 1.46
C ARG A 75 -8.87 4.16 0.39
N ARG A 76 -8.76 4.63 -0.84
CA ARG A 76 -9.60 4.14 -1.96
C ARG A 76 -9.33 2.66 -2.26
N ALA A 77 -8.07 2.24 -2.26
CA ALA A 77 -7.70 0.83 -2.41
C ALA A 77 -8.32 -0.03 -1.31
N ALA A 78 -8.24 0.41 -0.05
CA ALA A 78 -8.93 -0.27 1.05
C ALA A 78 -10.45 -0.32 0.85
N GLY A 79 -11.06 0.75 0.32
CA GLY A 79 -12.48 0.81 -0.01
C GLY A 79 -12.89 -0.25 -1.03
N ARG A 80 -12.14 -0.38 -2.13
CA ARG A 80 -12.39 -1.42 -3.13
C ARG A 80 -12.24 -2.84 -2.58
N LEU A 81 -11.29 -3.07 -1.67
CA LEU A 81 -11.17 -4.36 -1.00
C LEU A 81 -12.31 -4.63 -0.01
N VAL A 82 -12.90 -3.59 0.60
CA VAL A 82 -14.13 -3.73 1.39
C VAL A 82 -15.30 -4.10 0.49
N GLU A 83 -15.46 -3.41 -0.64
CA GLU A 83 -16.50 -3.71 -1.65
C GLU A 83 -16.36 -5.14 -2.21
N ALA A 84 -15.13 -5.62 -2.40
CA ALA A 84 -14.83 -6.99 -2.81
C ALA A 84 -15.03 -8.04 -1.71
N GLY A 85 -15.27 -7.63 -0.45
CA GLY A 85 -15.42 -8.55 0.68
C GLY A 85 -14.11 -9.19 1.16
N GLU A 86 -12.96 -8.65 0.78
CA GLU A 86 -11.63 -9.18 1.14
C GLU A 86 -11.14 -8.66 2.50
N VAL A 87 -11.55 -7.45 2.87
CA VAL A 87 -11.14 -6.81 4.13
C VAL A 87 -12.31 -6.10 4.82
N GLN A 88 -12.12 -5.81 6.10
CA GLN A 88 -12.93 -4.86 6.86
C GLN A 88 -12.06 -3.70 7.34
N VAL A 89 -12.65 -2.50 7.33
CA VAL A 89 -12.03 -1.30 7.90
C VAL A 89 -12.76 -0.91 9.18
N THR A 90 -12.01 -0.61 10.23
CA THR A 90 -12.57 -0.16 11.50
C THR A 90 -11.94 1.14 12.01
N GLN A 91 -12.74 1.90 12.77
CA GLN A 91 -12.32 3.07 13.53
C GLN A 91 -12.97 3.02 14.91
N GLY A 92 -12.16 3.07 15.97
CA GLY A 92 -12.68 2.94 17.34
C GLY A 92 -13.44 1.63 17.61
N GLY A 93 -13.16 0.56 16.86
CA GLY A 93 -13.83 -0.73 16.97
C GLY A 93 -15.05 -0.91 16.06
N SER A 94 -15.60 0.18 15.52
CA SER A 94 -16.76 0.14 14.60
C SER A 94 -16.31 -0.01 13.15
N VAL A 95 -17.07 -0.75 12.34
CA VAL A 95 -16.83 -0.85 10.89
C VAL A 95 -17.19 0.48 10.22
N VAL A 96 -16.31 0.98 9.36
CA VAL A 96 -16.48 2.28 8.68
C VAL A 96 -16.05 2.19 7.22
N ASP A 97 -16.58 3.07 6.38
CA ASP A 97 -16.06 3.31 5.03
C ASP A 97 -14.72 4.07 5.11
N PRO A 98 -13.60 3.51 4.60
CA PRO A 98 -12.29 4.15 4.65
C PRO A 98 -12.19 5.48 3.91
N THR A 99 -13.05 5.71 2.90
CA THR A 99 -13.05 6.91 2.06
C THR A 99 -13.77 8.08 2.73
N ALA A 100 -14.80 7.81 3.53
CA ALA A 100 -15.53 8.81 4.30
C ALA A 100 -14.95 9.03 5.73
N ALA A 101 -14.29 8.01 6.29
CA ALA A 101 -13.78 8.04 7.65
C ALA A 101 -12.66 9.07 7.84
N ARG A 102 -12.85 10.00 8.79
CA ARG A 102 -11.84 11.00 9.16
C ARG A 102 -10.93 10.47 10.26
N GLY A 103 -9.62 10.63 10.07
CA GLY A 103 -8.61 10.26 11.06
C GLY A 103 -8.15 8.79 10.95
N PRO A 104 -7.46 8.27 11.97
CA PRO A 104 -6.84 6.95 11.93
C PRO A 104 -7.87 5.82 11.76
N ILE A 105 -7.61 4.93 10.81
CA ILE A 105 -8.40 3.73 10.55
C ILE A 105 -7.50 2.49 10.56
N ARG A 106 -8.08 1.33 10.83
CA ARG A 106 -7.41 0.03 10.83
C ARG A 106 -8.05 -0.88 9.79
N ILE A 107 -7.24 -1.60 9.04
CA ILE A 107 -7.66 -2.57 8.02
C ILE A 107 -7.38 -3.97 8.58
N ARG A 108 -8.32 -4.91 8.44
CA ARG A 108 -8.19 -6.31 8.88
C ARG A 108 -8.82 -7.26 7.88
N LYS A 109 -8.45 -8.54 7.90
CA LYS A 109 -9.13 -9.59 7.13
C LYS A 109 -10.60 -9.71 7.57
N VAL A 110 -11.48 -10.08 6.65
CA VAL A 110 -12.83 -10.55 7.01
C VAL A 110 -12.68 -11.82 7.84
N ARG A 111 -13.50 -11.96 8.88
CA ARG A 111 -13.53 -13.15 9.74
C ARG A 111 -14.54 -14.16 9.23
#